data_AF-A0A4Q2RZU0-F1
#
_entry.id   AF-A0A4Q2RZU0-F1
#
_cell.length_a   1.000
_cell.length_b   1.000
_cell.length_c   1.000
_cell.angle_alpha   90.00
_cell.angle_beta   90.00
_cell.angle_gamma   90.00
#
_symmetry.space_group_name_H-M   'P 1'
#
loop_
_entity.id
_entity.type
_entity.pdbx_description
1 polymer ?
#
loop_
_entity_poly.entity_id
_entity_poly.type
_entity_poly.pdbx_seq_one_letter_code
_entity_poly.pdbx_strand_id
1 'polypeptide(L)'
;MTETLGSRLAHAIAAKDGAAMRALLADDVDFKGLTPGRTWEGSTPDDVVETVLGSWFEDSDTIEQVVDVQDGLDVADTAHVSYRFDLACPDGAYVAEQQAYYRGTDRIEHLRVMCSGFRPR
;
A
#
# COMPACT_ATOMS: atom_id res chain seq x y z
N MET A 1 2.52 -14.96 15.66
CA MET A 1 3.38 -13.77 15.55
C MET A 1 2.45 -12.58 15.43
N THR A 2 2.77 -11.46 16.08
CA THR A 2 1.97 -10.23 15.94
C THR A 2 2.16 -9.70 14.51
N GLU A 3 1.08 -9.25 13.89
CA GLU A 3 1.10 -8.71 12.54
C GLU A 3 1.90 -7.39 12.48
N THR A 4 2.76 -7.22 11.47
CA THR A 4 3.58 -6.02 11.28
C THR A 4 2.75 -4.84 10.79
N LEU A 5 3.28 -3.61 10.90
CA LEU A 5 2.63 -2.43 10.30
C LEU A 5 2.49 -2.59 8.77
N GLY A 6 3.47 -3.22 8.12
CA GLY A 6 3.47 -3.50 6.68
C GLY A 6 2.34 -4.44 6.27
N SER A 7 2.17 -5.57 6.96
CA SER A 7 1.08 -6.50 6.69
C SER A 7 -0.28 -5.85 6.95
N ARG A 8 -0.43 -5.11 8.06
CA ARG A 8 -1.67 -4.37 8.36
C ARG A 8 -1.99 -3.33 7.27
N LEU A 9 -0.99 -2.65 6.72
CA LEU A 9 -1.17 -1.71 5.61
C LEU A 9 -1.68 -2.43 4.36
N ALA A 10 -1.08 -3.57 3.99
CA ALA A 10 -1.51 -4.36 2.85
C ALA A 10 -2.98 -4.78 2.96
N HIS A 11 -3.40 -5.24 4.14
CA HIS A 11 -4.79 -5.63 4.40
C HIS A 11 -5.75 -4.43 4.44
N ALA A 12 -5.33 -3.28 4.97
CA ALA A 12 -6.14 -2.07 4.94
C ALA A 12 -6.36 -1.57 3.51
N ILE A 13 -5.33 -1.62 2.65
CA ILE A 13 -5.45 -1.29 1.22
C ILE A 13 -6.41 -2.25 0.52
N ALA A 14 -6.23 -3.56 0.73
CA ALA A 14 -7.08 -4.57 0.13
C ALA A 14 -8.55 -4.44 0.50
N ALA A 15 -8.84 -4.05 1.75
CA ALA A 15 -10.20 -3.78 2.21
C ALA A 15 -10.73 -2.40 1.78
N LYS A 16 -9.92 -1.57 1.11
CA LYS A 16 -10.17 -0.14 0.88
C LYS A 16 -10.58 0.60 2.16
N ASP A 17 -9.99 0.22 3.29
CA ASP A 17 -10.32 0.78 4.61
C ASP A 17 -9.45 2.00 4.92
N GLY A 18 -9.95 3.16 4.48
CA GLY A 18 -9.28 4.43 4.75
C GLY A 18 -9.16 4.79 6.23
N ALA A 19 -10.00 4.24 7.12
CA ALA A 19 -9.89 4.50 8.55
C ALA A 19 -8.75 3.67 9.17
N ALA A 20 -8.65 2.40 8.78
CA ALA A 20 -7.54 1.54 9.18
C ALA A 20 -6.20 2.07 8.64
N MET A 21 -6.16 2.54 7.38
CA MET A 21 -4.98 3.18 6.82
C MET A 21 -4.55 4.41 7.63
N ARG A 22 -5.47 5.33 7.95
CA ARG A 22 -5.16 6.50 8.78
C ARG A 22 -4.60 6.13 10.15
N ALA A 23 -5.16 5.10 10.78
CA ALA A 23 -4.70 4.64 12.10
C ALA A 23 -3.27 4.06 12.08
N LEU A 24 -2.76 3.66 10.91
CA LEU A 24 -1.41 3.15 10.71
C LEU A 24 -0.38 4.24 10.44
N LEU A 25 -0.79 5.44 10.03
CA LEU A 25 0.10 6.49 9.55
C LEU A 25 0.36 7.54 10.65
N ALA A 26 1.59 8.00 10.77
CA ALA A 26 1.91 9.16 11.60
C ALA A 26 1.27 10.42 11.01
N ASP A 27 0.94 11.39 11.87
CA ASP A 27 0.26 12.63 11.44
C ASP A 27 1.12 13.44 10.45
N ASP A 28 2.45 13.27 10.50
CA ASP A 28 3.48 13.90 9.67
C ASP A 28 4.22 12.89 8.75
N VAL A 29 3.52 11.84 8.30
CA VAL A 29 4.10 10.79 7.47
C VAL A 29 4.83 11.34 6.22
N ASP A 30 6.08 10.95 6.03
CA ASP A 30 6.83 11.18 4.79
C ASP A 30 6.51 10.04 3.80
N PHE A 31 5.55 10.27 2.91
CA PHE A 31 5.14 9.30 1.90
C PHE A 31 5.67 9.64 0.51
N LYS A 32 6.22 8.62 -0.17
CA LYS A 32 6.44 8.64 -1.62
C LYS A 32 6.00 7.34 -2.25
N GLY A 33 5.35 7.44 -3.39
CA GLY A 33 4.87 6.30 -4.15
C GLY A 33 5.27 6.37 -5.62
N LEU A 34 5.47 5.21 -6.24
CA LEU A 34 5.73 5.09 -7.67
C LEU A 34 4.75 4.08 -8.27
N THR A 35 3.90 4.55 -9.17
CA THR A 35 3.16 3.69 -10.11
C THR A 35 3.78 3.86 -11.51
N PRO A 36 3.51 2.97 -12.48
CA PRO A 36 4.10 3.10 -13.80
C PRO A 36 3.85 4.49 -14.42
N GLY A 37 4.95 5.23 -14.65
CA GLY A 37 4.91 6.55 -15.28
C GLY A 37 4.49 7.70 -14.38
N ARG A 38 4.26 7.50 -13.06
CA ARG A 38 3.86 8.58 -12.14
C ARG A 38 4.50 8.44 -10.76
N THR A 39 4.91 9.57 -10.21
CA THR A 39 5.37 9.71 -8.82
C THR A 39 4.28 10.38 -7.98
N TRP A 40 4.17 9.94 -6.74
CA TRP A 40 3.20 10.43 -5.77
C TRP A 40 3.92 10.81 -4.49
N GLU A 41 3.45 11.85 -3.82
CA GLU A 41 4.00 12.31 -2.54
C GLU A 41 2.83 12.70 -1.62
N GLY A 42 3.04 12.57 -0.31
CA GLY A 42 2.07 12.95 0.71
C GLY A 42 2.79 13.23 2.02
N SER A 43 2.21 14.13 2.81
CA SER A 43 2.77 14.59 4.10
C SER A 43 1.82 14.38 5.28
N THR A 44 0.62 13.85 5.01
CA THR A 44 -0.42 13.57 6.01
C THR A 44 -1.08 12.22 5.73
N PRO A 45 -1.73 11.59 6.72
CA PRO A 45 -2.50 10.38 6.50
C PRO A 45 -3.58 10.51 5.42
N ASP A 46 -4.22 11.67 5.32
CA ASP A 46 -5.25 11.94 4.31
C ASP A 46 -4.65 11.98 2.90
N ASP A 47 -3.49 12.61 2.71
CA ASP A 47 -2.79 12.64 1.41
C ASP A 47 -2.49 11.22 0.91
N VAL A 48 -2.03 10.35 1.82
CA VAL A 48 -1.71 8.95 1.49
C VAL A 48 -2.97 8.16 1.14
N VAL A 49 -4.04 8.31 1.93
CA VAL A 49 -5.30 7.60 1.68
C VAL A 49 -5.95 8.05 0.37
N GLU A 50 -5.99 9.35 0.10
CA GLU A 50 -6.50 9.90 -1.16
C GLU A 50 -5.67 9.41 -2.36
N THR A 51 -4.35 9.36 -2.22
CA THR A 51 -3.48 8.81 -3.27
C THR A 51 -3.78 7.34 -3.53
N VAL A 52 -3.74 6.50 -2.49
CA VAL A 52 -3.80 5.04 -2.66
C VAL A 52 -5.22 4.58 -3.03
N LEU A 53 -6.26 5.08 -2.34
CA LEU A 53 -7.64 4.66 -2.57
C LEU A 53 -8.37 5.50 -3.61
N GLY A 54 -7.90 6.73 -3.88
CA GLY A 54 -8.51 7.60 -4.88
C GLY A 54 -7.81 7.57 -6.24
N SER A 55 -6.52 7.23 -6.31
CA SER A 55 -5.75 7.28 -7.56
C SER A 55 -5.05 5.99 -7.98
N TRP A 56 -4.76 5.06 -7.07
CA TRP A 56 -4.12 3.79 -7.43
C TRP A 56 -5.12 2.64 -7.57
N PHE A 57 -6.13 2.63 -6.71
CA PHE A 57 -7.22 1.66 -6.70
C PHE A 57 -8.55 2.41 -6.71
N GLU A 58 -8.90 2.97 -7.87
CA GLU A 58 -10.07 3.85 -8.05
C GLU A 58 -11.37 3.13 -7.65
N ASP A 59 -12.46 3.86 -7.41
CA ASP A 59 -13.75 3.29 -6.99
C ASP A 59 -14.28 2.19 -7.93
N SER A 60 -13.92 2.23 -9.21
CA SER A 60 -14.27 1.21 -10.20
C SER A 60 -13.49 -0.09 -10.06
N ASP A 61 -12.36 -0.09 -9.36
CA ASP A 61 -11.50 -1.25 -9.16
C ASP A 61 -11.91 -1.99 -7.89
N THR A 62 -12.02 -3.32 -7.97
CA THR A 62 -12.28 -4.16 -6.80
C THR A 62 -11.05 -5.01 -6.53
N ILE A 63 -10.48 -4.90 -5.32
CA ILE A 63 -9.47 -5.85 -4.84
C ILE A 63 -10.25 -7.08 -4.33
N GLU A 64 -10.22 -8.15 -5.10
CA GLU A 64 -10.99 -9.37 -4.81
C GLU A 64 -10.30 -10.23 -3.75
N GLN A 65 -8.96 -10.24 -3.76
CA GLN A 65 -8.17 -11.12 -2.91
C GLN A 65 -6.78 -10.55 -2.63
N VAL A 66 -6.33 -10.72 -1.38
CA VAL A 66 -4.91 -10.66 -1.01
C VAL A 66 -4.28 -12.01 -1.36
N VAL A 67 -3.46 -12.05 -2.41
CA VAL A 67 -2.83 -13.28 -2.92
C VAL A 67 -1.65 -13.68 -2.04
N ASP A 68 -0.86 -12.69 -1.62
CA ASP A 68 0.36 -12.91 -0.86
C ASP A 68 0.71 -11.63 -0.08
N VAL A 69 1.26 -11.81 1.12
CA VAL A 69 1.86 -10.75 1.95
C VAL A 69 3.11 -11.35 2.57
N GLN A 70 4.26 -10.72 2.33
CA GLN A 70 5.54 -11.21 2.82
C GLN A 70 6.30 -10.07 3.47
N ASP A 71 6.55 -10.19 4.77
CA ASP A 71 7.54 -9.38 5.45
C ASP A 71 8.94 -9.82 4.99
N GLY A 72 9.70 -8.86 4.47
CA GLY A 72 11.10 -9.06 4.11
C GLY A 72 12.03 -8.99 5.32
N LEU A 73 13.33 -9.17 5.08
CA LEU A 73 14.34 -8.84 6.08
C LEU A 73 14.50 -7.32 6.16
N ASP A 74 14.55 -6.80 7.38
CA ASP A 74 14.82 -5.39 7.62
C ASP A 74 16.20 -4.98 7.08
N VAL A 75 16.26 -3.78 6.53
CA VAL A 75 17.51 -3.10 6.19
C VAL A 75 17.79 -2.08 7.29
N ALA A 76 18.53 -2.52 8.30
CA ALA A 76 18.79 -1.75 9.52
C ALA A 76 17.49 -1.29 10.21
N ASP A 77 17.18 0.01 10.18
CA ASP A 77 15.96 0.59 10.76
C ASP A 77 14.76 0.57 9.81
N THR A 78 14.93 0.10 8.59
CA THR A 78 13.91 0.13 7.53
C THR A 78 13.31 -1.25 7.31
N ALA A 79 12.04 -1.40 7.65
CA ALA A 79 11.27 -2.61 7.40
C ALA A 79 10.81 -2.70 5.94
N HIS A 80 10.56 -3.92 5.47
CA HIS A 80 10.09 -4.20 4.11
C HIS A 80 8.89 -5.14 4.13
N VAL A 81 7.88 -4.83 3.32
CA VAL A 81 6.79 -5.75 3.01
C VAL A 81 6.53 -5.77 1.51
N SER A 82 6.26 -6.93 0.95
CA SER A 82 5.68 -7.10 -0.38
C SER A 82 4.27 -7.64 -0.25
N TYR A 83 3.39 -7.23 -1.15
CA TYR A 83 2.04 -7.79 -1.21
C TYR A 83 1.48 -7.77 -2.62
N ARG A 84 0.63 -8.76 -2.90
CA ARG A 84 0.03 -8.97 -4.21
C ARG A 84 -1.49 -9.09 -4.10
N PHE A 85 -2.17 -8.42 -5.02
CA PHE A 85 -3.62 -8.37 -5.09
C PHE A 85 -4.13 -8.91 -6.42
N ASP A 86 -5.26 -9.59 -6.35
CA ASP A 86 -6.11 -9.84 -7.50
C ASP A 86 -7.19 -8.78 -7.58
N LEU A 87 -7.42 -8.29 -8.78
CA LEU A 87 -8.24 -7.13 -9.08
C LEU A 87 -9.27 -7.47 -10.16
N ALA A 88 -10.50 -7.03 -9.95
CA ALA A 88 -11.51 -6.91 -10.98
C ALA A 88 -11.71 -5.43 -11.33
N CYS A 89 -11.40 -5.07 -12.57
CA CYS A 89 -11.60 -3.74 -13.14
C CYS A 89 -12.67 -3.81 -14.24
N PRO A 90 -13.25 -2.67 -14.69
CA PRO A 90 -14.26 -2.66 -15.74
C PRO A 90 -13.83 -3.29 -17.07
N ASP A 91 -12.53 -3.28 -17.35
CA ASP A 91 -11.90 -3.76 -18.59
C ASP A 91 -11.26 -5.16 -18.47
N GLY A 92 -11.25 -5.77 -17.28
CA GLY A 92 -10.78 -7.13 -17.11
C GLY A 92 -10.28 -7.47 -15.70
N ALA A 93 -9.73 -8.68 -15.60
CA ALA A 93 -9.07 -9.16 -14.39
C ALA A 93 -7.57 -8.83 -14.45
N TYR A 94 -7.04 -8.37 -13.32
CA TYR A 94 -5.66 -7.92 -13.20
C TYR A 94 -5.02 -8.47 -11.93
N VAL A 95 -3.68 -8.45 -11.93
CA VAL A 95 -2.86 -8.63 -10.75
C VAL A 95 -1.96 -7.42 -10.57
N ALA A 96 -1.77 -6.99 -9.33
CA ALA A 96 -0.82 -5.94 -8.99
C ALA A 96 0.01 -6.36 -7.78
N GLU A 97 1.30 -6.03 -7.81
CA GLU A 97 2.19 -6.22 -6.68
C GLU A 97 2.75 -4.86 -6.25
N GLN A 98 2.85 -4.68 -4.95
CA GLN A 98 3.52 -3.53 -4.35
C GLN A 98 4.67 -3.99 -3.45
N GLN A 99 5.73 -3.19 -3.48
CA GLN A 99 6.92 -3.33 -2.65
C GLN A 99 6.98 -2.08 -1.78
N ALA A 100 6.93 -2.24 -0.46
CA ALA A 100 6.91 -1.14 0.48
C ALA A 100 8.06 -1.21 1.47
N TYR A 101 8.84 -0.12 1.55
CA TYR A 101 9.81 0.12 2.61
C TYR A 101 9.25 1.15 3.58
N TYR A 102 9.30 0.86 4.88
CA TYR A 102 8.72 1.73 5.89
C TYR A 102 9.54 1.79 7.17
N ARG A 103 9.34 2.86 7.93
CA ARG A 103 9.94 3.07 9.26
C ARG A 103 8.87 3.55 10.24
N GLY A 104 9.05 3.18 11.50
CA GLY A 104 8.16 3.54 12.62
C GLY A 104 7.89 2.35 13.54
N THR A 105 7.51 2.62 14.79
CA THR A 105 7.24 1.59 15.80
C THR A 105 5.75 1.28 15.93
N ASP A 106 4.95 2.29 16.28
CA ASP A 106 3.50 2.14 16.48
C ASP A 106 2.69 2.62 15.27
N ARG A 107 3.27 3.54 14.50
CA ARG A 107 2.74 4.13 13.28
C ARG A 107 3.86 4.31 12.27
N ILE A 108 3.50 4.34 11.00
CA ILE A 108 4.40 4.52 9.86
C ILE A 108 4.70 6.01 9.72
N GLU A 109 5.96 6.39 9.95
CA GLU A 109 6.47 7.75 9.85
C GLU A 109 7.08 8.03 8.47
N HIS A 110 7.59 6.99 7.82
CA HIS A 110 8.18 7.07 6.49
C HIS A 110 7.73 5.89 5.67
N LEU A 111 7.24 6.15 4.45
CA LEU A 111 6.69 5.13 3.56
C LEU A 111 7.17 5.35 2.13
N ARG A 112 7.71 4.29 1.52
CA ARG A 112 8.11 4.23 0.11
C ARG A 112 7.42 3.04 -0.52
N VAL A 113 6.56 3.26 -1.51
CA VAL A 113 5.84 2.17 -2.18
C VAL A 113 6.10 2.20 -3.68
N MET A 114 6.49 1.06 -4.24
CA MET A 114 6.61 0.86 -5.68
C MET A 114 5.58 -0.17 -6.14
N CYS A 115 4.80 0.17 -7.16
CA CYS A 115 3.78 -0.68 -7.73
C CYS A 115 4.22 -1.23 -9.09
N SER A 116 3.96 -2.51 -9.36
CA SER A 116 4.12 -3.12 -10.68
C SER A 116 3.20 -2.48 -11.74
N GLY A 117 2.17 -1.76 -11.30
CA GLY A 117 0.96 -1.46 -12.07
C GLY A 117 0.12 -2.70 -12.30
N PHE A 118 -1.08 -2.49 -12.84
CA PHE A 118 -2.01 -3.58 -13.13
C PHE A 118 -1.49 -4.38 -14.32
N ARG A 119 -1.34 -5.70 -14.13
CA ARG A 119 -0.88 -6.65 -15.14
C ARG A 119 -2.06 -7.56 -15.51
N PRO A 120 -2.42 -7.68 -16.80
CA PRO A 120 -3.51 -8.55 -17.21
C PRO A 120 -3.31 -9.97 -16.72
N ARG A 121 -4.39 -10.61 -16.29
CA ARG A 121 -4.45 -12.04 -15.99
C ARG A 121 -4.84 -12.88 -17.21
#